data_AF-A0A944Q854-F1
#
_entry.id   AF-A0A944Q854-F1
#
_cell.length_a   1.000
_cell.length_b   1.000
_cell.length_c   1.000
_cell.angle_alpha   90.00
_cell.angle_beta   90.00
_cell.angle_gamma   90.00
#
_symmetry.space_group_name_H-M   'P 1'
#
loop_
_entity.id
_entity.type
_entity.pdbx_description
1 polymer ?
#
loop_
_entity_poly.entity_id
_entity_poly.type
_entity_poly.pdbx_seq_one_letter_code
_entity_poly.pdbx_strand_id
1 'polypeptide(L)'
;MAAGVGIYILFRSLAPQGSTQEPVPDHEVIRTALATLAFVAAALAGVYAYRKQRLAEGDAQRADDNQLAERYTTAADQLGHDEAAVRLAGVYAMARLADDWIEQRQVCIDVLCAYLRMPYEPDPAASVS
;
A
#
# COMPACT_ATOMS: atom_id res chain seq x y z
N MET A 1 -22.73 8.49 12.04
CA MET A 1 -22.67 9.22 13.33
C MET A 1 -23.47 8.51 14.44
N ALA A 2 -23.51 7.17 14.48
CA ALA A 2 -24.35 6.41 15.42
C ALA A 2 -23.58 5.77 16.60
N ALA A 3 -22.24 5.69 16.54
CA ALA A 3 -21.43 5.04 17.56
C ALA A 3 -21.11 5.91 18.79
N GLY A 4 -21.13 7.25 18.65
CA GLY A 4 -20.81 8.17 19.76
C GLY A 4 -21.94 8.32 20.79
N VAL A 5 -23.19 8.12 20.35
CA VAL A 5 -24.38 8.26 21.20
C VAL A 5 -24.46 7.13 22.23
N GLY A 6 -24.03 5.92 21.86
CA GLY A 6 -24.03 4.76 22.77
C GLY A 6 -23.12 4.96 23.99
N ILE A 7 -21.92 5.52 23.79
CA ILE A 7 -20.98 5.82 24.88
C ILE A 7 -21.50 6.96 25.75
N TYR A 8 -22.09 8.00 25.15
CA TYR A 8 -22.66 9.12 25.91
C TYR A 8 -23.86 8.73 26.77
N ILE A 9 -24.75 7.86 26.26
CA ILE A 9 -25.90 7.34 27.00
C ILE A 9 -25.46 6.39 28.12
N LEU A 10 -24.47 5.52 27.87
CA LEU A 10 -23.92 4.64 28.91
C LEU A 10 -23.23 5.45 30.02
N PHE A 11 -22.52 6.52 29.66
CA PHE A 11 -21.85 7.41 30.61
C PHE A 11 -22.83 8.20 31.48
N ARG A 12 -23.93 8.70 30.90
CA ARG A 12 -25.01 9.34 31.68
C ARG A 12 -25.79 8.36 32.53
N SER A 13 -25.94 7.11 32.08
CA SER A 13 -26.63 6.04 32.84
C SER A 13 -25.83 5.56 34.06
N LEU A 14 -24.51 5.78 34.06
CA LEU A 14 -23.62 5.43 35.17
C LEU A 14 -23.24 6.64 36.04
N ALA A 15 -23.69 7.85 35.70
CA ALA A 15 -23.52 9.01 36.56
C ALA A 15 -24.45 8.86 37.77
N PRO A 16 -23.90 8.66 39.00
CA PRO A 16 -24.72 8.46 40.17
C PRO A 16 -25.51 9.73 40.47
N GLN A 17 -26.83 9.60 40.58
CA GLN A 17 -27.67 10.66 41.15
C GLN A 17 -27.19 10.91 42.58
N GLY A 18 -26.78 12.15 42.86
CA GLY A 18 -26.25 12.51 44.16
C GLY A 18 -27.24 12.22 45.29
N SER A 19 -26.90 11.24 46.12
CA SER A 19 -27.33 11.18 47.51
C SER A 19 -26.09 10.98 48.37
N THR A 20 -25.78 12.01 49.15
CA THR A 20 -24.88 12.05 50.33
C THR A 20 -23.43 11.60 50.11
N GLN A 21 -22.53 12.58 50.17
CA GLN A 21 -21.09 12.46 50.08
C GLN A 21 -20.51 11.84 51.37
N GLU A 22 -20.17 10.56 51.33
CA GLU A 22 -19.25 9.93 52.28
C GLU A 22 -17.79 10.22 51.85
N PRO A 23 -16.86 10.44 52.81
CA PRO A 23 -15.46 10.70 52.51
C PRO A 23 -14.81 9.46 51.88
N VAL A 24 -14.53 9.55 50.58
CA VAL A 24 -13.84 8.49 49.81
C VAL A 24 -12.38 8.42 50.24
N PRO A 25 -11.82 7.24 50.54
CA PRO A 25 -10.44 7.10 50.98
C PRO A 25 -9.43 7.37 49.84
N ASP A 26 -8.35 8.09 50.15
CA ASP A 26 -7.41 8.70 49.17
C ASP A 26 -6.84 7.72 48.11
N HIS A 27 -6.65 6.45 48.47
CA HIS A 27 -6.08 5.42 47.59
C HIS A 27 -7.02 5.01 46.45
N GLU A 28 -8.33 5.14 46.64
CA GLU A 28 -9.34 4.74 45.65
C GLU A 28 -9.45 5.79 44.53
N VAL A 29 -9.28 7.07 44.89
CA VAL A 29 -9.19 8.18 43.92
C VAL A 29 -7.95 8.03 43.04
N ILE A 30 -6.80 7.70 43.63
CA ILE A 30 -5.54 7.49 42.87
C ILE A 30 -5.67 6.30 41.92
N ARG A 31 -6.25 5.19 42.39
CA ARG A 31 -6.39 3.97 41.57
C ARG A 31 -7.30 4.18 40.37
N THR A 32 -8.42 4.86 40.55
CA THR A 32 -9.38 5.15 39.47
C THR A 32 -8.81 6.13 38.45
N ALA A 33 -8.07 7.15 38.90
CA ALA A 33 -7.36 8.08 38.00
C ALA A 33 -6.30 7.35 37.15
N LEU A 34 -5.49 6.47 37.75
CA LEU A 34 -4.50 5.68 37.01
C LEU A 34 -5.14 4.72 36.01
N ALA A 35 -6.24 4.05 36.40
CA ALA A 35 -6.94 3.10 35.53
C ALA A 35 -7.55 3.78 34.29
N THR A 36 -8.14 4.97 34.47
CA THR A 36 -8.72 5.72 33.34
C THR A 36 -7.64 6.22 32.37
N LEU A 37 -6.51 6.71 32.87
CA LEU A 37 -5.37 7.11 32.02
C LEU A 37 -4.79 5.93 31.25
N ALA A 38 -4.60 4.78 31.91
CA ALA A 38 -4.10 3.57 31.26
C ALA A 38 -5.06 3.11 30.15
N PHE A 39 -6.37 3.16 30.39
CA PHE A 39 -7.38 2.81 29.40
C PHE A 39 -7.35 3.75 28.19
N VAL A 40 -7.26 5.07 28.41
CA VAL A 40 -7.16 6.05 27.32
C VAL A 40 -5.88 5.86 26.51
N ALA A 41 -4.75 5.66 27.18
CA ALA A 41 -3.47 5.40 26.52
C ALA A 41 -3.51 4.13 25.65
N ALA A 42 -4.10 3.04 26.19
CA ALA A 42 -4.28 1.80 25.45
C ALA A 42 -5.21 1.98 24.24
N ALA A 43 -6.31 2.73 24.38
CA ALA A 43 -7.21 3.02 23.28
C ALA A 43 -6.52 3.81 22.15
N LEU A 44 -5.76 4.86 22.49
CA LEU A 44 -5.00 5.66 21.52
C LEU A 44 -3.93 4.83 20.82
N ALA A 45 -3.19 4.01 21.57
CA ALA A 45 -2.18 3.10 21.01
C ALA A 45 -2.82 2.09 20.04
N GLY A 46 -3.97 1.52 20.40
CA GLY A 46 -4.74 0.62 19.54
C GLY A 46 -5.21 1.29 18.24
N VAL A 47 -5.77 2.51 18.33
CA VAL A 47 -6.20 3.28 17.14
C VAL A 47 -5.01 3.63 16.25
N TYR A 48 -3.89 4.05 16.83
CA TYR A 48 -2.66 4.33 16.07
C TYR A 48 -2.14 3.09 15.36
N ALA A 49 -2.06 1.95 16.05
CA ALA A 49 -1.66 0.68 15.46
C ALA A 49 -2.60 0.26 14.31
N TYR A 50 -3.91 0.41 14.50
CA TYR A 50 -4.92 0.10 13.47
C TYR A 50 -4.78 1.00 12.23
N ARG A 51 -4.63 2.31 12.42
CA ARG A 51 -4.42 3.25 11.30
C ARG A 51 -3.12 2.96 10.57
N LYS A 52 -2.05 2.68 11.31
CA LYS A 52 -0.75 2.33 10.74
C LYS A 52 -0.84 1.05 9.90
N GLN A 53 -1.55 0.04 10.37
CA GLN A 53 -1.77 -1.20 9.63
C GLN A 53 -2.53 -0.96 8.32
N ARG A 54 -3.62 -0.17 8.37
CA ARG A 54 -4.41 0.21 7.18
C ARG A 54 -3.60 0.95 6.12
N LEU A 55 -2.67 1.82 6.54
CA LEU A 55 -1.76 2.50 5.63
C LEU A 55 -0.74 1.53 5.01
N ALA A 56 -0.14 0.67 5.84
CA ALA A 56 0.84 -0.30 5.39
C ALA A 56 0.28 -1.29 4.35
N GLU A 57 -0.98 -1.73 4.51
CA GLU A 57 -1.67 -2.58 3.54
C GLU A 57 -1.81 -1.91 2.16
N GLY A 58 -2.17 -0.62 2.13
CA GLY A 58 -2.27 0.15 0.89
C GLY A 58 -0.92 0.48 0.27
N ASP A 59 0.08 0.76 1.09
CA ASP A 59 1.45 1.06 0.64
C ASP A 59 2.11 -0.18 0.03
N ALA A 60 1.86 -1.38 0.58
CA ALA A 60 2.35 -2.63 0.01
C ALA A 60 1.82 -2.88 -1.40
N GLN A 61 0.50 -2.74 -1.60
CA GLN A 61 -0.10 -2.93 -2.93
C GLN A 61 0.46 -1.94 -3.96
N ARG A 62 0.61 -0.66 -3.58
CA ARG A 62 1.18 0.36 -4.45
C ARG A 62 2.65 0.10 -4.78
N ALA A 63 3.41 -0.44 -3.83
CA ALA A 63 4.81 -0.79 -4.04
C ALA A 63 4.93 -1.90 -5.10
N ASP A 64 4.08 -2.92 -5.03
CA ASP A 64 4.05 -4.01 -6.01
C ASP A 64 3.70 -3.49 -7.41
N ASP A 65 2.67 -2.65 -7.53
CA ASP A 65 2.25 -2.03 -8.79
C ASP A 65 3.36 -1.14 -9.38
N ASN A 66 4.03 -0.34 -8.54
CA ASN A 66 5.14 0.51 -8.97
C ASN A 66 6.33 -0.33 -9.44
N GLN A 67 6.67 -1.42 -8.75
CA GLN A 67 7.77 -2.31 -9.15
C GLN A 67 7.50 -2.97 -10.51
N LEU A 68 6.25 -3.30 -10.83
CA LEU A 68 5.86 -3.80 -12.15
C LEU A 68 5.98 -2.70 -13.22
N ALA A 69 5.54 -1.49 -12.91
CA ALA A 69 5.65 -0.34 -13.81
C ALA A 69 7.11 0.08 -14.10
N GLU A 70 8.00 0.01 -13.10
CA GLU A 70 9.44 0.25 -13.28
C GLU A 70 10.08 -0.81 -14.18
N ARG A 71 9.75 -2.09 -13.97
CA ARG A 71 10.18 -3.18 -14.85
C ARG A 71 9.68 -2.99 -16.28
N TYR A 72 8.44 -2.53 -16.44
CA TYR A 72 7.88 -2.21 -17.75
C TYR A 72 8.71 -1.14 -18.46
N THR A 73 9.00 -0.03 -17.79
CA THR A 73 9.77 1.08 -18.36
C THR A 73 11.17 0.61 -18.78
N THR A 74 11.83 -0.16 -17.91
CA THR A 74 13.16 -0.72 -18.20
C THR A 74 13.14 -1.65 -19.42
N ALA A 75 12.13 -2.51 -19.55
CA ALA A 75 12.00 -3.41 -20.70
C ALA A 75 11.68 -2.64 -21.99
N ALA A 76 10.83 -1.63 -21.91
CA ALA A 76 10.50 -0.75 -23.03
C ALA A 76 11.75 0.02 -23.53
N ASP A 77 12.58 0.53 -22.61
CA ASP A 77 13.85 1.18 -22.95
C ASP A 77 14.81 0.22 -23.67
N GLN A 78 14.90 -1.03 -23.20
CA GLN A 78 15.73 -2.06 -23.85
C GLN A 78 15.26 -2.39 -25.27
N LEU A 79 13.94 -2.38 -25.54
CA LEU A 79 13.40 -2.58 -26.89
C LEU A 79 13.84 -1.48 -27.87
N GLY A 80 14.04 -0.25 -27.39
CA GLY A 80 14.49 0.88 -28.19
C GLY A 80 16.00 0.97 -28.39
N HIS A 81 16.78 0.03 -27.85
CA HIS A 81 18.25 0.11 -27.85
C HIS A 81 18.87 -0.23 -29.22
N ASP A 82 19.97 0.44 -29.59
CA ASP A 82 20.63 0.23 -30.89
C ASP A 82 21.24 -1.17 -31.05
N GLU A 83 21.70 -1.75 -29.94
CA GLU A 83 22.27 -3.10 -29.91
C GLU A 83 21.20 -4.20 -29.93
N ALA A 84 21.29 -5.11 -30.90
CA ALA A 84 20.33 -6.20 -31.09
C ALA A 84 20.23 -7.15 -29.88
N ALA A 85 21.34 -7.40 -29.18
CA ALA A 85 21.36 -8.22 -27.97
C ALA A 85 20.52 -7.61 -26.84
N VAL A 86 20.57 -6.28 -26.68
CA VAL A 86 19.78 -5.56 -25.67
C VAL A 86 18.30 -5.57 -26.03
N ARG A 87 17.94 -5.38 -27.31
CA ARG A 87 16.55 -5.49 -27.75
C ARG A 87 15.97 -6.88 -27.50
N LEU A 88 16.75 -7.93 -27.75
CA LEU A 88 16.34 -9.31 -27.47
C LEU A 88 16.09 -9.52 -25.97
N ALA A 89 16.96 -9.00 -25.10
CA ALA A 89 16.75 -9.03 -23.66
C ALA A 89 15.46 -8.31 -23.26
N GLY A 90 15.19 -7.14 -23.84
CA GLY A 90 13.96 -6.37 -23.66
C GLY A 90 12.70 -7.16 -24.03
N VAL A 91 12.71 -7.89 -25.15
CA VAL A 91 11.58 -8.75 -25.57
C VAL A 91 11.29 -9.83 -24.52
N TYR A 92 12.31 -10.53 -24.03
CA TYR A 92 12.13 -11.56 -23.01
C TYR A 92 11.67 -10.98 -21.66
N ALA A 93 12.23 -9.83 -21.27
CA ALA A 93 11.81 -9.13 -20.06
C ALA A 93 10.32 -8.71 -20.14
N MET A 94 9.90 -8.16 -21.28
CA MET A 94 8.51 -7.75 -21.51
C MET A 94 7.56 -8.94 -21.54
N ALA A 95 7.94 -10.06 -22.16
CA ALA A 95 7.15 -11.28 -22.18
C ALA A 95 6.98 -11.86 -20.76
N ARG A 96 8.06 -11.92 -19.97
CA ARG A 96 8.00 -12.37 -18.57
C ARG A 96 7.13 -11.44 -17.73
N LEU A 97 7.21 -10.13 -17.94
CA LEU A 97 6.37 -9.16 -17.26
C LEU A 97 4.89 -9.33 -17.61
N ALA A 98 4.55 -9.66 -18.86
CA ALA A 98 3.18 -9.93 -19.27
C ALA A 98 2.58 -11.15 -18.54
N ASP A 99 3.39 -12.17 -18.26
CA ASP A 99 2.97 -13.33 -17.47
C ASP A 99 2.67 -12.94 -16.02
N ASP A 100 3.53 -12.11 -15.42
CA ASP A 100 3.45 -11.71 -14.01
C ASP A 100 2.37 -10.62 -13.77
N TRP A 101 2.14 -9.71 -14.72
CA TRP A 101 1.24 -8.55 -14.58
C TRP A 101 -0.12 -8.78 -15.25
N ILE A 102 -0.99 -9.55 -14.61
CA ILE A 102 -2.27 -9.99 -15.17
C ILE A 102 -3.14 -8.80 -15.61
N GLU A 103 -3.17 -7.72 -14.83
CA GLU A 103 -3.99 -6.52 -15.05
C GLU A 103 -3.54 -5.74 -16.29
N GLN A 104 -2.23 -5.71 -16.60
CA GLN A 104 -1.66 -4.96 -17.73
C GLN A 104 -0.98 -5.84 -18.78
N ARG A 105 -1.31 -7.14 -18.79
CA ARG A 105 -0.80 -8.11 -19.76
C ARG A 105 -0.99 -7.66 -21.20
N GLN A 106 -2.17 -7.11 -21.51
CA GLN A 106 -2.48 -6.64 -22.87
C GLN A 106 -1.57 -5.48 -23.29
N VAL A 107 -1.23 -4.57 -22.38
CA VAL A 107 -0.32 -3.46 -22.68
C VAL A 107 1.06 -3.97 -23.08
N CYS A 108 1.59 -4.96 -22.35
CA CYS A 108 2.87 -5.59 -22.68
C CYS A 108 2.84 -6.26 -24.07
N ILE A 109 1.74 -6.95 -24.39
CA ILE A 109 1.53 -7.59 -25.70
C ILE A 109 1.44 -6.53 -26.81
N ASP A 110 0.70 -5.45 -26.59
CA ASP A 110 0.53 -4.37 -27.55
C ASP A 110 1.87 -3.70 -27.90
N VAL A 111 2.72 -3.46 -26.90
CA VAL A 111 4.08 -2.94 -27.11
C VAL A 111 4.93 -3.90 -27.93
N LEU A 112 4.91 -5.20 -27.62
CA LEU A 112 5.63 -6.20 -28.42
C LEU A 112 5.11 -6.23 -29.86
N CYS A 113 3.80 -6.20 -30.06
CA CYS A 113 3.20 -6.15 -31.38
C CYS A 113 3.56 -4.87 -32.14
N ALA A 114 3.59 -3.73 -31.47
CA ALA A 114 4.02 -2.47 -32.05
C ALA A 114 5.50 -2.53 -32.45
N TYR A 115 6.36 -3.06 -31.56
CA TYR A 115 7.78 -3.24 -31.82
C TYR A 115 8.04 -4.12 -33.04
N LEU A 116 7.36 -5.26 -33.16
CA LEU A 116 7.49 -6.17 -34.31
C LEU A 116 6.97 -5.60 -35.63
N ARG A 117 6.11 -4.58 -35.59
CA ARG A 117 5.61 -3.88 -36.78
C ARG A 117 6.51 -2.75 -37.25
N MET A 118 7.52 -2.37 -36.47
CA MET A 118 8.45 -1.32 -36.88
C MET A 118 9.33 -1.80 -38.04
N PRO A 119 9.62 -0.93 -39.03
CA PRO A 119 10.50 -1.28 -40.14
C PRO A 119 11.90 -1.59 -39.61
N TYR A 120 12.45 -2.74 -40.02
CA TYR A 120 13.81 -3.13 -39.66
C TYR A 120 14.82 -2.45 -40.59
N GLU A 121 15.63 -1.56 -40.04
CA GLU A 121 16.80 -1.00 -40.72
C GLU A 121 18.04 -1.80 -40.31
N PRO A 122 18.62 -2.61 -41.21
CA PRO A 122 19.82 -3.36 -40.90
C PRO A 122 21.01 -2.41 -40.70
N ASP A 123 21.84 -2.69 -39.69
CA ASP A 123 23.11 -1.99 -39.51
C ASP A 123 24.00 -2.23 -40.74
N PRO A 124 24.38 -1.19 -41.51
CA PRO A 124 25.20 -1.34 -42.70
C PRO A 124 26.56 -2.01 -42.39
N ALA A 125 27.09 -1.88 -41.17
CA ALA A 125 28.35 -2.49 -40.76
C ALA A 125 28.25 -4.02 -40.56
N ALA A 126 27.07 -4.55 -40.25
CA ALA A 126 26.85 -5.99 -40.05
C ALA A 126 26.77 -6.78 -41.36
N SER A 127 26.62 -6.10 -42.51
CA SER A 127 26.52 -6.73 -43.84
C SER A 127 27.86 -6.94 -44.54
N VAL A 128 28.97 -6.48 -43.96
CA VAL A 128 30.31 -6.44 -44.60
C VAL A 128 31.30 -7.46 -44.00
N SER A 129 30.88 -8.31 -43.04
CA SER A 129 31.70 -9.41 -42.52
C SER A 129 31.34 -10.74 -43.16
#